data_AF-A0A378K462-F1
#
_entry.id   AF-A0A378K462-F1
#
_cell.length_a   1.000
_cell.length_b   1.000
_cell.length_c   1.000
_cell.angle_alpha   90.00
_cell.angle_beta   90.00
_cell.angle_gamma   90.00
#
_symmetry.space_group_name_H-M   'P 1'
#
loop_
_entity.id
_entity.type
_entity.pdbx_description
1 polymer ?
#
loop_
_entity_poly.entity_id
_entity_poly.type
_entity_poly.pdbx_seq_one_letter_code
_entity_poly.pdbx_strand_id
1 'polypeptide(L)'
;MLYNGKNLSMKQSLSLHHTPGFLFLSVSVITCLILLINVSFKIIILQGLVCSMSSLLCPLIAGVYLFTLRHCTFKEQRHVLNISLMTLYIYCIGVYVLVNLPAAEFMHDNPVYQIVFEDIPKKFFATTISFALSFYLPHLLFCTKSSSILSSPKQCVILALFGGIGFFTMDFYLLFSAPHAHSFKQIFIDSFMVASLVLLIIGISYLSFILDENQLNSERIDDNSNEPSPVYHYLLCSAVVVMLMCLACEYRIVSFTKDGILAASCIFFPITMIVSTVIGEIWGYKANLKFAMALIATQLAFDTLLMGIVALPSPTFYNLNPFYYYILPRRLPADSLSLFVTFISNAMLMHYLKILKWELSRPVRVLIANVCASSLLCLVDYSVLFGGIYSYEQILNLAINVWQYKLLMTLISLPLIFWLCNMLKKNFTPMYRVMDNRFNCPR
;
A
#
# COMPACT_ATOMS: atom_id res chain seq x y z
N MET A 1 -20.14 59.05 -2.03
CA MET A 1 -21.22 58.06 -1.80
C MET A 1 -21.09 57.00 -2.88
N LEU A 2 -20.35 55.91 -2.64
CA LEU A 2 -20.77 54.67 -1.96
C LEU A 2 -21.57 53.73 -2.89
N TYR A 3 -20.95 52.54 -3.12
CA TYR A 3 -21.55 51.22 -3.38
C TYR A 3 -22.16 50.93 -4.78
N ASN A 4 -22.03 49.74 -5.38
CA ASN A 4 -21.19 48.55 -5.17
C ASN A 4 -21.40 47.53 -6.31
N GLY A 5 -20.36 46.74 -6.55
CA GLY A 5 -20.28 45.36 -7.08
C GLY A 5 -21.43 44.67 -7.82
N LYS A 6 -21.05 43.94 -8.88
CA LYS A 6 -20.89 42.48 -8.79
C LYS A 6 -20.15 41.91 -10.01
N ASN A 7 -18.93 41.44 -9.74
CA ASN A 7 -18.19 40.51 -10.58
C ASN A 7 -19.00 39.22 -10.80
N LEU A 8 -19.25 38.88 -12.05
CA LEU A 8 -19.62 37.53 -12.47
C LEU A 8 -18.39 36.61 -12.29
N SER A 9 -18.25 36.02 -11.11
CA SER A 9 -17.36 34.89 -10.86
C SER A 9 -18.16 33.85 -10.09
N MET A 10 -18.80 32.93 -10.81
CA MET A 10 -19.46 31.78 -10.20
C MET A 10 -19.47 30.60 -11.18
N LYS A 11 -18.54 29.65 -10.99
CA LYS A 11 -18.88 28.26 -10.68
C LYS A 11 -17.63 27.41 -10.36
N GLN A 12 -17.52 27.13 -9.05
CA GLN A 12 -17.13 25.84 -8.47
C GLN A 12 -15.74 25.28 -8.81
N SER A 13 -14.71 25.79 -8.12
CA SER A 13 -13.62 24.91 -7.65
C SER A 13 -14.19 24.00 -6.56
N LEU A 14 -14.55 22.78 -6.95
CA LEU A 14 -15.09 21.72 -6.09
C LEU A 14 -14.13 21.47 -4.91
N SER A 15 -14.50 21.88 -3.68
CA SER A 15 -13.88 21.32 -2.48
C SER A 15 -14.36 19.88 -2.35
N LEU A 16 -13.52 18.93 -2.79
CA LEU A 16 -13.70 17.51 -2.48
C LEU A 16 -13.41 17.34 -0.98
N HIS A 17 -14.44 17.53 -0.16
CA HIS A 17 -14.46 16.99 1.19
C HIS A 17 -14.61 15.47 1.06
N HIS A 18 -13.59 14.75 1.51
CA HIS A 18 -13.66 13.30 1.58
C HIS A 18 -14.31 12.88 2.89
N THR A 19 -15.03 11.77 2.86
CA THR A 19 -15.67 11.20 4.05
C THR A 19 -14.61 10.69 5.05
N PRO A 20 -14.80 10.91 6.37
CA PRO A 20 -13.88 10.40 7.38
C PRO A 20 -13.85 8.87 7.27
N GLY A 21 -12.68 8.31 6.95
CA GLY A 21 -12.48 6.87 6.75
C GLY A 21 -12.14 6.43 5.32
N PHE A 22 -12.29 7.31 4.31
CA PHE A 22 -11.90 7.00 2.92
C PHE A 22 -10.45 6.51 2.81
N LEU A 23 -9.51 7.21 3.46
CA LEU A 23 -8.10 6.87 3.45
C LEU A 23 -7.86 5.48 4.08
N PHE A 24 -8.48 5.21 5.22
CA PHE A 24 -8.35 3.92 5.91
C PHE A 24 -8.85 2.76 5.03
N LEU A 25 -10.03 2.92 4.42
CA LEU A 25 -10.61 1.93 3.50
C LEU A 25 -9.70 1.71 2.29
N SER A 26 -9.21 2.79 1.65
CA SER A 26 -8.33 2.68 0.49
C SER A 26 -7.03 1.93 0.79
N VAL A 27 -6.37 2.26 1.91
CA VAL A 27 -5.14 1.60 2.35
C VAL A 27 -5.42 0.14 2.71
N SER A 28 -6.53 -0.16 3.38
CA SER A 28 -6.92 -1.53 3.72
C SER A 28 -7.11 -2.40 2.46
N VAL A 29 -7.81 -1.91 1.43
CA VAL A 29 -7.97 -2.66 0.17
C VAL A 29 -6.62 -2.88 -0.52
N ILE A 30 -5.75 -1.87 -0.57
CA ILE A 30 -4.40 -1.98 -1.14
C ILE A 30 -3.60 -3.09 -0.45
N THR A 31 -3.56 -3.05 0.88
CA THR A 31 -2.82 -4.03 1.69
C THR A 31 -3.36 -5.43 1.49
N CYS A 32 -4.68 -5.62 1.51
CA CYS A 32 -5.30 -6.93 1.28
C CYS A 32 -5.05 -7.47 -0.13
N LEU A 33 -5.10 -6.63 -1.17
CA LEU A 33 -4.81 -7.04 -2.56
C LEU A 33 -3.36 -7.46 -2.74
N ILE A 34 -2.41 -6.68 -2.20
CA ILE A 34 -0.99 -7.03 -2.27
C ILE A 34 -0.71 -8.31 -1.46
N LEU A 35 -1.34 -8.47 -0.30
CA LEU A 35 -1.24 -9.68 0.50
C LEU A 35 -1.76 -10.91 -0.26
N LEU A 36 -2.90 -10.77 -0.95
CA LEU A 36 -3.48 -11.83 -1.79
C LEU A 36 -2.50 -12.27 -2.88
N ILE A 37 -1.84 -11.34 -3.58
CA ILE A 37 -0.85 -11.69 -4.61
C ILE A 37 0.31 -12.48 -4.00
N ASN A 38 0.86 -12.03 -2.86
CA ASN A 38 2.00 -12.69 -2.22
C ASN A 38 1.69 -14.12 -1.74
N VAL A 39 0.44 -14.38 -1.38
CA VAL A 39 0.00 -15.63 -0.73
C VAL A 39 -0.85 -16.51 -1.67
N SER A 40 -1.14 -16.07 -2.89
CA SER A 40 -2.06 -16.69 -3.86
C SER A 40 -1.94 -18.22 -4.05
N PHE A 41 -0.73 -18.80 -4.05
CA PHE A 41 -0.54 -20.26 -4.17
C PHE A 41 -0.49 -21.02 -2.84
N LYS A 42 -0.58 -20.33 -1.69
CA LYS A 42 -0.52 -21.00 -0.40
C LYS A 42 -1.81 -21.77 -0.15
N ILE A 43 -1.63 -23.07 0.11
CA ILE A 43 -2.68 -24.00 0.53
C ILE A 43 -2.48 -24.29 2.02
N ILE A 44 -3.56 -24.27 2.78
CA ILE A 44 -3.61 -24.54 4.21
C ILE A 44 -4.41 -25.81 4.50
N ILE A 45 -4.02 -26.52 5.56
CA ILE A 45 -4.76 -27.67 6.08
C ILE A 45 -5.40 -27.29 7.42
N LEU A 46 -6.73 -27.27 7.48
CA LEU A 46 -7.48 -26.99 8.70
C LEU A 46 -8.33 -28.20 9.06
N GLN A 47 -7.93 -28.94 10.11
CA GLN A 47 -8.70 -30.06 10.66
C GLN A 47 -9.21 -31.07 9.59
N GLY A 48 -8.43 -31.30 8.53
CA GLY A 48 -8.77 -32.21 7.42
C GLY A 48 -9.29 -31.52 6.14
N LEU A 49 -9.69 -30.25 6.20
CA LEU A 49 -10.01 -29.43 5.02
C LEU A 49 -8.73 -28.91 4.37
N VAL A 50 -8.65 -28.99 3.05
CA VAL A 50 -7.52 -28.47 2.27
C VAL A 50 -8.01 -27.26 1.49
N CYS A 51 -7.69 -26.05 1.96
CA CYS A 51 -8.19 -24.83 1.32
C CYS A 51 -7.07 -23.87 0.91
N SER A 52 -7.29 -23.10 -0.15
CA SER A 52 -6.39 -22.04 -0.60
C SER A 52 -6.57 -20.79 0.26
N MET A 53 -5.50 -20.06 0.54
CA MET A 53 -5.57 -18.80 1.29
C MET A 53 -6.45 -17.72 0.63
N SER A 54 -6.64 -17.77 -0.69
CA SER A 54 -7.58 -16.89 -1.40
C SER A 54 -9.02 -17.03 -0.89
N SER A 55 -9.40 -18.18 -0.32
CA SER A 55 -10.73 -18.38 0.26
C SER A 55 -11.00 -17.51 1.49
N LEU A 56 -9.96 -17.06 2.19
CA LEU A 56 -10.08 -16.15 3.34
C LEU A 56 -9.91 -14.69 2.91
N LEU A 57 -8.93 -14.42 2.04
CA LEU A 57 -8.58 -13.05 1.65
C LEU A 57 -9.59 -12.42 0.66
N CYS A 58 -10.13 -13.19 -0.29
CA CYS A 58 -11.12 -12.67 -1.25
C CYS A 58 -12.41 -12.18 -0.55
N PRO A 59 -13.01 -12.94 0.41
CA PRO A 59 -14.11 -12.45 1.23
C PRO A 59 -13.79 -11.20 2.05
N LEU A 60 -12.57 -11.10 2.62
CA LEU A 60 -12.17 -9.92 3.37
C LEU A 60 -12.14 -8.67 2.49
N ILE A 61 -11.63 -8.77 1.27
CA ILE A 61 -11.65 -7.68 0.28
C ILE A 61 -13.11 -7.28 -0.05
N ALA A 62 -14.00 -8.26 -0.22
CA ALA A 62 -15.43 -8.02 -0.42
C ALA A 62 -16.07 -7.30 0.79
N GLY A 63 -15.66 -7.64 2.02
CA GLY A 63 -16.08 -6.94 3.23
C GLY A 63 -15.64 -5.48 3.27
N VAL A 64 -14.36 -5.19 2.97
CA VAL A 64 -13.87 -3.80 2.88
C VAL A 64 -14.58 -3.03 1.76
N TYR A 65 -14.88 -3.69 0.65
CA TYR A 65 -15.70 -3.11 -0.43
C TYR A 65 -17.14 -2.82 0.03
N LEU A 66 -17.77 -3.70 0.81
CA LEU A 66 -19.09 -3.46 1.41
C LEU A 66 -19.09 -2.21 2.31
N PHE A 67 -18.08 -2.04 3.15
CA PHE A 67 -17.91 -0.83 3.95
C PHE A 67 -17.70 0.41 3.07
N THR A 68 -16.96 0.28 1.97
CA THR A 68 -16.76 1.36 0.99
C THR A 68 -18.07 1.76 0.32
N LEU A 69 -18.94 0.80 -0.02
CA LEU A 69 -20.27 1.08 -0.59
C LEU A 69 -21.18 1.86 0.37
N ARG A 70 -20.99 1.69 1.69
CA ARG A 70 -21.82 2.31 2.72
C ARG A 70 -21.35 3.70 3.13
N HIS A 71 -20.07 3.85 3.42
CA HIS A 71 -19.54 5.07 4.04
C HIS A 71 -19.03 6.10 3.03
N CYS A 72 -18.74 5.69 1.79
CA CYS A 72 -18.18 6.58 0.78
C CYS A 72 -19.23 7.01 -0.26
N THR A 73 -19.08 8.23 -0.76
CA THR A 73 -19.85 8.74 -1.90
C THR A 73 -19.55 7.96 -3.18
N PHE A 74 -20.44 8.00 -4.17
CA PHE A 74 -20.24 7.33 -5.46
C PHE A 74 -18.90 7.69 -6.15
N LYS A 75 -18.48 8.95 -6.05
CA LYS A 75 -17.19 9.40 -6.62
C LYS A 75 -16.02 8.75 -5.88
N GLU A 76 -16.09 8.70 -4.57
CA GLU A 76 -15.07 8.06 -3.72
C GLU A 76 -15.00 6.56 -3.94
N GLN A 77 -16.14 5.86 -4.03
CA GLN A 77 -16.18 4.43 -4.36
C GLN A 77 -15.42 4.14 -5.67
N ARG A 78 -15.67 4.97 -6.70
CA ARG A 78 -14.95 4.86 -7.97
C ARG A 78 -13.46 5.18 -7.83
N HIS A 79 -13.10 6.13 -6.97
CA HIS A 79 -11.70 6.42 -6.67
C HIS A 79 -11.01 5.25 -5.95
N VAL A 80 -11.65 4.61 -4.97
CA VAL A 80 -11.11 3.40 -4.31
C VAL A 80 -10.86 2.31 -5.37
N LEU A 81 -11.85 2.01 -6.21
CA LEU A 81 -11.72 0.98 -7.25
C LEU A 81 -10.62 1.30 -8.27
N ASN A 82 -10.49 2.56 -8.70
CA ASN A 82 -9.41 2.99 -9.59
C ASN A 82 -8.03 2.88 -8.91
N ILE A 83 -7.92 3.28 -7.64
CA ILE A 83 -6.69 3.15 -6.87
C ILE A 83 -6.32 1.68 -6.71
N SER A 84 -7.28 0.80 -6.40
CA SER A 84 -7.06 -0.65 -6.28
C SER A 84 -6.52 -1.25 -7.59
N LEU A 85 -7.09 -0.87 -8.74
CA LEU A 85 -6.63 -1.35 -10.03
C LEU A 85 -5.23 -0.81 -10.36
N MET A 86 -4.97 0.48 -10.13
CA MET A 86 -3.64 1.07 -10.29
C MET A 86 -2.59 0.41 -9.38
N THR A 87 -2.97 0.07 -8.15
CA THR A 87 -2.14 -0.67 -7.20
C THR A 87 -1.70 -2.01 -7.77
N LEU A 88 -2.64 -2.80 -8.32
CA LEU A 88 -2.33 -4.10 -8.93
C LEU A 88 -1.34 -3.94 -10.09
N TYR A 89 -1.52 -2.93 -10.95
CA TYR A 89 -0.60 -2.67 -12.06
C TYR A 89 0.78 -2.20 -11.59
N ILE A 90 0.86 -1.20 -10.70
CA ILE A 90 2.15 -0.67 -10.21
C ILE A 90 2.93 -1.77 -9.51
N TYR A 91 2.26 -2.52 -8.63
CA TYR A 91 2.87 -3.63 -7.90
C TYR A 91 3.39 -4.69 -8.88
N CYS A 92 2.58 -5.14 -9.85
CA CYS A 92 3.02 -6.16 -10.80
C CYS A 92 4.14 -5.69 -11.72
N ILE A 93 4.04 -4.48 -12.29
CA ILE A 93 5.09 -3.94 -13.18
C ILE A 93 6.40 -3.83 -12.41
N GLY A 94 6.36 -3.28 -11.19
CA GLY A 94 7.57 -3.13 -10.40
C GLY A 94 8.15 -4.46 -9.96
N VAL A 95 7.35 -5.43 -9.49
CA VAL A 95 7.84 -6.78 -9.20
C VAL A 95 8.40 -7.44 -10.47
N TYR A 96 7.73 -7.34 -11.62
CA TYR A 96 8.23 -7.87 -12.88
C TYR A 96 9.58 -7.27 -13.28
N VAL A 97 9.74 -5.95 -13.15
CA VAL A 97 11.03 -5.27 -13.40
C VAL A 97 12.10 -5.79 -12.44
N LEU A 98 11.81 -5.87 -11.14
CA LEU A 98 12.75 -6.39 -10.15
C LEU A 98 13.11 -7.85 -10.42
N VAL A 99 12.16 -8.64 -10.92
CA VAL A 99 12.31 -10.07 -11.17
C VAL A 99 13.13 -10.40 -12.40
N ASN A 100 13.21 -9.48 -13.36
CA ASN A 100 14.02 -9.68 -14.56
C ASN A 100 15.43 -9.08 -14.45
N LEU A 101 15.79 -8.49 -13.31
CA LEU A 101 17.16 -8.03 -13.06
C LEU A 101 18.11 -9.21 -12.82
N PRO A 102 19.38 -9.14 -13.26
CA PRO A 102 20.36 -10.21 -13.07
C PRO A 102 20.53 -10.53 -11.58
N ALA A 103 20.22 -11.76 -11.19
CA ALA A 103 20.40 -12.20 -9.81
C ALA A 103 21.89 -12.42 -9.52
N ALA A 104 22.31 -12.21 -8.27
CA ALA A 104 23.64 -12.59 -7.84
C ALA A 104 23.83 -14.13 -7.95
N GLU A 105 25.01 -14.57 -8.41
CA GLU A 105 25.33 -15.95 -8.81
C GLU A 105 24.98 -17.03 -7.75
N PHE A 106 24.93 -16.66 -6.46
CA PHE A 106 24.62 -17.56 -5.34
C PHE A 106 23.12 -17.87 -5.13
N MET A 107 22.20 -17.25 -5.88
CA MET A 107 20.74 -17.48 -5.73
C MET A 107 20.09 -18.28 -6.86
N HIS A 108 20.85 -18.70 -7.88
CA HIS A 108 20.28 -19.22 -9.13
C HIS A 108 19.53 -20.57 -8.97
N ASP A 109 19.90 -21.37 -7.97
CA ASP A 109 19.49 -22.77 -7.83
C ASP A 109 18.40 -23.03 -6.76
N ASN A 110 17.76 -21.99 -6.20
CA ASN A 110 16.73 -22.23 -5.19
C ASN A 110 15.33 -22.44 -5.83
N PRO A 111 14.76 -23.67 -5.78
CA PRO A 111 13.48 -23.97 -6.43
C PRO A 111 12.30 -23.18 -5.85
N VAL A 112 12.39 -22.78 -4.57
CA VAL A 112 11.37 -21.92 -3.92
C VAL A 112 11.34 -20.54 -4.56
N TYR A 113 12.50 -20.01 -4.97
CA TYR A 113 12.57 -18.72 -5.64
C TYR A 113 12.02 -18.79 -7.07
N GLN A 114 12.33 -19.84 -7.83
CA GLN A 114 11.80 -19.98 -9.19
C GLN A 114 10.27 -20.09 -9.17
N ILE A 115 9.68 -20.93 -8.32
CA ILE A 115 8.21 -21.10 -8.25
C ILE A 115 7.50 -19.82 -7.76
N VAL A 116 8.07 -19.09 -6.80
CA VAL A 116 7.45 -17.86 -6.28
C VAL A 116 7.48 -16.74 -7.32
N PHE A 117 8.55 -16.63 -8.11
CA PHE A 117 8.83 -15.50 -9.00
C PHE A 117 8.49 -15.75 -10.49
N GLU A 118 8.58 -16.98 -11.02
CA GLU A 118 8.19 -17.30 -12.40
C GLU A 118 6.67 -17.27 -12.60
N ASP A 119 5.89 -17.66 -11.59
CA ASP A 119 4.43 -17.64 -11.68
C ASP A 119 3.79 -16.29 -11.32
N ILE A 120 4.58 -15.24 -11.05
CA ILE A 120 4.05 -13.90 -10.70
C ILE A 120 3.13 -13.31 -11.77
N PRO A 121 3.47 -13.37 -13.08
CA PRO A 121 2.56 -12.89 -14.11
C PRO A 121 1.20 -13.58 -14.02
N LYS A 122 1.19 -14.89 -13.74
CA LYS A 122 -0.04 -15.67 -13.59
C LYS A 122 -0.86 -15.23 -12.36
N LYS A 123 -0.21 -15.04 -11.20
CA LYS A 123 -0.85 -14.50 -9.98
C LYS A 123 -1.50 -13.14 -10.25
N PHE A 124 -0.79 -12.29 -10.98
CA PHE A 124 -1.26 -10.96 -11.33
C PHE A 124 -2.47 -11.00 -12.28
N PHE A 125 -2.39 -11.76 -13.37
CA PHE A 125 -3.50 -11.84 -14.32
C PHE A 125 -4.75 -12.41 -13.66
N ALA A 126 -4.58 -13.46 -12.84
CA ALA A 126 -5.68 -14.05 -12.08
C ALA A 126 -6.37 -13.02 -11.18
N THR A 127 -5.61 -12.37 -10.29
CA THR A 127 -6.15 -11.41 -9.32
C THR A 127 -6.73 -10.17 -10.00
N THR A 128 -6.08 -9.64 -11.04
CA THR A 128 -6.51 -8.40 -11.72
C THR A 128 -7.77 -8.60 -12.55
N ILE A 129 -7.84 -9.67 -13.34
CA ILE A 129 -9.03 -9.99 -14.15
C ILE A 129 -10.21 -10.29 -13.22
N SER A 130 -9.97 -11.06 -12.15
CA SER A 130 -11.00 -11.42 -11.18
C SER A 130 -11.52 -10.18 -10.45
N PHE A 131 -10.64 -9.26 -10.02
CA PHE A 131 -11.03 -8.02 -9.36
C PHE A 131 -11.84 -7.11 -10.28
N ALA A 132 -11.39 -6.98 -11.53
CA ALA A 132 -12.06 -6.17 -12.54
C ALA A 132 -13.47 -6.68 -12.87
N LEU A 133 -13.62 -7.99 -13.07
CA LEU A 133 -14.92 -8.60 -13.39
C LEU A 133 -15.88 -8.65 -12.19
N SER A 134 -15.35 -8.75 -10.97
CA SER A 134 -16.19 -8.98 -9.78
C SER A 134 -16.60 -7.71 -9.05
N PHE A 135 -15.76 -6.68 -9.04
CA PHE A 135 -16.06 -5.41 -8.37
C PHE A 135 -16.16 -4.24 -9.34
N TYR A 136 -15.18 -4.07 -10.22
CA TYR A 136 -15.07 -2.88 -11.07
C TYR A 136 -16.19 -2.78 -12.12
N LEU A 137 -16.39 -3.86 -12.90
CA LEU A 137 -17.37 -3.90 -13.98
C LEU A 137 -18.82 -3.84 -13.45
N PRO A 138 -19.21 -4.61 -12.40
CA PRO A 138 -20.54 -4.49 -11.82
C PRO A 138 -20.80 -3.09 -11.25
N HIS A 139 -19.82 -2.48 -10.57
CA HIS A 139 -19.96 -1.11 -10.07
C HIS A 139 -20.24 -0.13 -11.21
N LEU A 140 -19.49 -0.22 -12.32
CA LEU A 140 -19.66 0.66 -13.48
C LEU A 140 -21.02 0.47 -14.17
N LEU A 141 -21.51 -0.77 -14.31
CA LEU A 141 -22.78 -1.08 -14.96
C LEU A 141 -24.00 -0.68 -14.11
N PHE A 142 -23.97 -0.96 -12.80
CA PHE A 142 -25.12 -0.72 -11.93
C PHE A 142 -25.16 0.71 -11.35
N CYS A 143 -24.02 1.34 -11.08
CA CYS A 143 -24.00 2.67 -10.44
C CYS A 143 -24.12 3.85 -11.42
N THR A 144 -24.01 3.62 -12.74
CA THR A 144 -24.18 4.70 -13.74
C THR A 144 -25.64 4.99 -14.08
N LYS A 145 -26.55 4.03 -13.86
CA LYS A 145 -27.95 4.13 -14.29
C LYS A 145 -28.98 4.43 -13.19
N SER A 146 -28.66 4.24 -11.90
CA SER A 146 -29.63 4.51 -10.82
C SER A 146 -28.96 4.86 -9.49
N SER A 147 -29.16 6.09 -9.03
CA SER A 147 -28.70 6.56 -7.70
C SER A 147 -29.52 5.99 -6.54
N SER A 148 -30.72 5.44 -6.80
CA SER A 148 -31.62 4.89 -5.78
C SER A 148 -31.39 3.40 -5.47
N ILE A 149 -30.64 2.69 -6.31
CA ILE A 149 -30.34 1.26 -6.08
C ILE A 149 -29.31 1.10 -4.94
N LEU A 150 -28.29 1.95 -4.88
CA LEU A 150 -27.27 1.83 -3.83
C LEU A 150 -27.69 2.42 -2.47
N SER A 151 -28.88 3.04 -2.36
CA SER A 151 -29.35 3.55 -1.06
C SER A 151 -29.93 2.46 -0.16
N SER A 152 -30.26 1.29 -0.70
CA SER A 152 -30.79 0.19 0.12
C SER A 152 -29.64 -0.69 0.65
N PRO A 153 -29.49 -0.85 1.97
CA PRO A 153 -28.37 -1.62 2.55
C PRO A 153 -28.39 -3.08 2.11
N LYS A 154 -29.58 -3.63 1.84
CA LYS A 154 -29.76 -5.00 1.33
C LYS A 154 -29.11 -5.19 -0.05
N GLN A 155 -29.23 -4.21 -0.95
CA GLN A 155 -28.64 -4.32 -2.30
C GLN A 155 -27.12 -4.17 -2.26
N CYS A 156 -26.56 -3.34 -1.37
CA CYS A 156 -25.12 -3.26 -1.14
C CYS A 156 -24.53 -4.60 -0.67
N VAL A 157 -25.21 -5.28 0.26
CA VAL A 157 -24.82 -6.61 0.73
C VAL A 157 -24.85 -7.61 -0.41
N ILE A 158 -25.93 -7.66 -1.20
CA ILE A 158 -26.03 -8.58 -2.34
C ILE A 158 -24.91 -8.32 -3.36
N LEU A 159 -24.62 -7.06 -3.67
CA LEU A 159 -23.56 -6.69 -4.61
C LEU A 159 -22.18 -7.12 -4.10
N ALA A 160 -21.89 -6.91 -2.81
CA ALA A 160 -20.62 -7.29 -2.21
C ALA A 160 -20.47 -8.82 -2.09
N LEU A 161 -21.53 -9.54 -1.73
CA LEU A 161 -21.52 -11.01 -1.64
C LEU A 161 -21.31 -11.64 -3.02
N PHE A 162 -22.06 -11.19 -4.04
CA PHE A 162 -21.91 -11.70 -5.40
C PHE A 162 -20.51 -11.37 -5.96
N GLY A 163 -20.02 -10.15 -5.72
CA GLY A 163 -18.65 -9.75 -6.05
C GLY A 163 -17.61 -10.61 -5.33
N GLY A 164 -17.80 -10.92 -4.04
CA GLY A 164 -16.87 -11.77 -3.28
C GLY A 164 -16.80 -13.21 -3.78
N ILE A 165 -17.96 -13.83 -4.06
CA ILE A 165 -18.03 -15.19 -4.62
C ILE A 165 -17.41 -15.22 -6.03
N GLY A 166 -17.78 -14.25 -6.88
CA GLY A 166 -17.21 -14.10 -8.23
C GLY A 166 -15.70 -13.91 -8.19
N PHE A 167 -15.21 -13.11 -7.25
CA PHE A 167 -13.79 -12.81 -7.12
C PHE A 167 -13.00 -14.05 -6.74
N PHE A 168 -13.43 -14.78 -5.71
CA PHE A 168 -12.78 -16.02 -5.29
C PHE A 168 -12.81 -17.10 -6.40
N THR A 169 -13.97 -17.32 -7.02
CA THR A 169 -14.14 -18.40 -8.02
C THR A 169 -13.29 -18.16 -9.26
N MET A 170 -13.27 -16.94 -9.80
CA MET A 170 -12.43 -16.59 -10.95
C MET A 170 -10.94 -16.62 -10.60
N ASP A 171 -10.56 -16.09 -9.43
CA ASP A 171 -9.16 -16.03 -9.00
C ASP A 171 -8.59 -17.45 -8.82
N PHE A 172 -9.31 -18.31 -8.10
CA PHE A 172 -8.91 -19.70 -7.91
C PHE A 172 -8.79 -20.45 -9.24
N TYR A 173 -9.77 -20.30 -10.13
CA TYR A 173 -9.76 -20.99 -11.41
C TYR A 173 -8.58 -20.56 -12.30
N LEU A 174 -8.29 -19.26 -12.37
CA LEU A 174 -7.15 -18.74 -13.13
C LEU A 174 -5.80 -19.14 -12.52
N LEU A 175 -5.70 -19.23 -11.19
CA LEU A 175 -4.48 -19.66 -10.50
C LEU A 175 -4.19 -21.16 -10.68
N PHE A 176 -5.18 -22.03 -10.53
CA PHE A 176 -4.95 -23.48 -10.41
C PHE A 176 -5.32 -24.29 -11.66
N SER A 177 -5.77 -23.67 -12.76
CA SER A 177 -6.16 -24.38 -13.99
C SER A 177 -5.00 -24.99 -14.79
N ALA A 178 -3.82 -24.36 -14.79
CA ALA A 178 -2.76 -24.69 -15.76
C ALA A 178 -1.69 -25.71 -15.31
N PRO A 179 -1.53 -26.02 -14.02
CA PRO A 179 -1.02 -27.32 -13.60
C PRO A 179 -2.10 -28.05 -12.77
N HIS A 180 -2.43 -29.29 -13.13
CA HIS A 180 -3.41 -30.09 -12.41
C HIS A 180 -2.95 -30.29 -10.96
N ALA A 181 -3.48 -29.48 -10.03
CA ALA A 181 -3.30 -29.74 -8.61
C ALA A 181 -3.83 -31.15 -8.34
N HIS A 182 -3.02 -31.97 -7.66
CA HIS A 182 -3.26 -33.40 -7.44
C HIS A 182 -4.63 -33.73 -6.79
N SER A 183 -5.37 -32.71 -6.33
CA SER A 183 -6.72 -32.76 -5.79
C SER A 183 -7.54 -31.47 -6.08
N PHE A 184 -7.41 -30.88 -7.28
CA PHE A 184 -8.06 -29.60 -7.65
C PHE A 184 -9.54 -29.49 -7.24
N LYS A 185 -10.33 -30.55 -7.52
CA LYS A 185 -11.77 -30.55 -7.22
C LYS A 185 -12.06 -30.47 -5.71
N GLN A 186 -11.30 -31.21 -4.90
CA GLN A 186 -11.46 -31.19 -3.45
C GLN A 186 -11.07 -29.82 -2.88
N ILE A 187 -9.90 -29.31 -3.30
CA ILE A 187 -9.40 -28.01 -2.85
C ILE A 187 -10.38 -26.90 -3.21
N PHE A 188 -10.95 -26.94 -4.42
CA PHE A 188 -11.95 -25.96 -4.85
C PHE A 188 -13.21 -26.01 -3.97
N ILE A 189 -13.76 -27.19 -3.71
CA ILE A 189 -14.98 -27.34 -2.89
C ILE A 189 -14.74 -26.87 -1.45
N ASP A 190 -13.65 -27.32 -0.83
CA ASP A 190 -13.29 -26.94 0.55
C ASP A 190 -13.08 -25.42 0.64
N SER A 191 -12.36 -24.85 -0.33
CA SER A 191 -12.10 -23.40 -0.40
C SER A 191 -13.38 -22.59 -0.66
N PHE A 192 -14.26 -23.06 -1.53
CA PHE A 192 -15.53 -22.42 -1.83
C PHE A 192 -16.46 -22.41 -0.61
N MET A 193 -16.49 -23.52 0.14
CA MET A 193 -17.25 -23.62 1.38
C MET A 193 -16.76 -22.61 2.43
N VAL A 194 -15.43 -22.54 2.64
CA VAL A 194 -14.81 -21.57 3.56
C VAL A 194 -15.11 -20.13 3.11
N ALA A 195 -14.92 -19.82 1.82
CA ALA A 195 -15.17 -18.47 1.29
C ALA A 195 -16.63 -18.04 1.48
N SER A 196 -17.57 -18.94 1.20
CA SER A 196 -19.00 -18.69 1.37
C SER A 196 -19.37 -18.46 2.84
N LEU A 197 -18.78 -19.22 3.76
CA LEU A 197 -19.00 -19.08 5.19
C LEU A 197 -18.47 -17.74 5.72
N VAL A 198 -17.26 -17.33 5.32
CA VAL A 198 -16.70 -16.03 5.71
C VAL A 198 -17.53 -14.87 5.15
N LEU A 199 -17.94 -14.95 3.88
CA LEU A 199 -18.83 -13.95 3.27
C LEU A 199 -20.17 -13.85 3.99
N LEU A 200 -20.76 -14.99 4.38
CA LEU A 200 -22.01 -15.02 5.14
C LEU A 200 -21.83 -14.36 6.50
N ILE A 201 -20.75 -14.65 7.23
CA ILE A 201 -20.44 -14.00 8.51
C ILE A 201 -20.32 -12.48 8.35
N ILE A 202 -19.61 -12.01 7.32
CA ILE A 202 -19.47 -10.58 7.01
C ILE A 202 -20.83 -9.94 6.68
N GLY A 203 -21.66 -10.63 5.88
CA GLY A 203 -22.99 -10.14 5.52
C GLY A 203 -23.94 -10.04 6.71
N ILE A 204 -23.94 -11.06 7.58
CA ILE A 204 -24.76 -11.07 8.81
C ILE A 204 -24.27 -10.02 9.78
N SER A 205 -22.97 -9.95 10.06
CA SER A 205 -22.42 -8.97 11.01
C SER A 205 -22.73 -7.53 10.58
N TYR A 206 -22.64 -7.24 9.27
CA TYR A 206 -23.02 -5.96 8.71
C TYR A 206 -24.52 -5.66 8.87
N LEU A 207 -25.40 -6.61 8.58
CA LEU A 207 -26.84 -6.42 8.73
C LEU A 207 -27.25 -6.24 10.19
N SER A 208 -26.62 -6.97 11.11
CA SER A 208 -26.80 -6.80 12.55
C SER A 208 -26.35 -5.40 13.00
N PHE A 209 -25.19 -4.93 12.55
CA PHE A 209 -24.69 -3.60 12.87
C PHE A 209 -25.62 -2.49 12.37
N ILE A 210 -26.21 -2.64 11.17
CA ILE A 210 -27.20 -1.69 10.65
C ILE A 210 -28.48 -1.67 11.49
N LEU A 211 -28.89 -2.82 12.03
CA LEU A 211 -30.07 -2.90 12.88
C LEU A 211 -29.85 -2.09 14.18
N ASP A 212 -28.64 -2.15 14.73
CA ASP A 212 -28.23 -1.39 15.92
C ASP A 212 -28.03 0.12 15.64
N GLU A 213 -27.47 0.48 14.48
CA GLU A 213 -27.19 1.87 14.08
C GLU A 213 -28.47 2.73 13.98
N ASN A 214 -29.63 2.12 13.70
CA ASN A 214 -30.93 2.80 13.74
C ASN A 214 -31.34 3.30 15.14
N GLN A 215 -30.69 2.85 16.22
CA GLN A 215 -30.95 3.31 17.59
C GLN A 215 -29.98 4.40 18.08
N LEU A 216 -28.83 4.62 17.41
CA LEU A 216 -27.77 5.52 17.88
C LEU A 216 -27.54 6.72 16.95
N ASN A 217 -28.61 7.36 16.46
CA ASN A 217 -28.49 8.64 15.77
C ASN A 217 -28.51 9.80 16.77
N SER A 218 -27.37 10.12 17.38
CA SER A 218 -27.00 11.49 17.76
C SER A 218 -25.61 11.50 18.40
N GLU A 219 -24.59 11.73 17.59
CA GLU A 219 -23.53 12.69 17.91
C GLU A 219 -22.71 12.88 16.62
N ARG A 220 -23.07 13.91 15.85
CA ARG A 220 -22.16 14.43 14.82
C ARG A 220 -20.96 14.97 15.57
N ILE A 221 -19.84 14.27 15.48
CA ILE A 221 -18.56 14.81 15.89
C ILE A 221 -18.30 16.04 15.00
N ASP A 222 -18.30 17.21 15.62
CA ASP A 222 -18.01 18.48 14.99
C ASP A 222 -16.66 18.40 14.25
N ASP A 223 -16.73 18.73 12.97
CA ASP A 223 -15.61 18.88 12.04
C ASP A 223 -14.61 19.90 12.58
N ASN A 224 -13.46 19.42 13.07
CA ASN A 224 -12.34 20.28 13.40
C ASN A 224 -11.12 19.99 12.52
N SER A 225 -11.12 20.63 11.36
CA SER A 225 -9.97 21.29 10.72
C SER A 225 -8.81 20.43 10.15
N ASN A 226 -8.55 20.67 8.84
CA ASN A 226 -7.40 20.21 8.03
C ASN A 226 -7.46 18.76 7.53
N GLU A 227 -8.55 18.39 6.85
CA GLU A 227 -8.53 17.25 5.94
C GLU A 227 -7.57 17.52 4.76
N PRO A 228 -6.59 16.65 4.50
CA PRO A 228 -5.63 16.85 3.44
C PRO A 228 -6.28 16.69 2.06
N SER A 229 -5.85 17.50 1.10
CA SER A 229 -6.38 17.53 -0.27
C SER A 229 -6.39 16.14 -0.94
N PRO A 230 -7.29 15.85 -1.90
CA PRO A 230 -7.37 14.54 -2.58
C PRO A 230 -6.03 14.04 -3.14
N VAL A 231 -5.17 14.94 -3.61
CA VAL A 231 -3.83 14.58 -4.11
C VAL A 231 -2.93 13.99 -3.03
N TYR A 232 -3.05 14.42 -1.78
CA TYR A 232 -2.33 13.82 -0.66
C TYR A 232 -2.73 12.34 -0.48
N HIS A 233 -4.03 12.01 -0.62
CA HIS A 233 -4.48 10.63 -0.54
C HIS A 233 -3.89 9.75 -1.65
N TYR A 234 -3.85 10.25 -2.89
CA TYR A 234 -3.21 9.54 -4.01
C TYR A 234 -1.70 9.35 -3.80
N LEU A 235 -1.01 10.40 -3.35
CA LEU A 235 0.42 10.32 -3.04
C LEU A 235 0.68 9.28 -1.94
N LEU A 236 -0.12 9.29 -0.86
CA LEU A 236 -0.03 8.28 0.19
C LEU A 236 -0.28 6.87 -0.34
N CYS A 237 -1.36 6.65 -1.09
CA CYS A 237 -1.66 5.33 -1.65
C CYS A 237 -0.53 4.84 -2.56
N SER A 238 -0.02 5.71 -3.44
CA SER A 238 1.11 5.36 -4.33
C SER A 238 2.38 5.00 -3.55
N ALA A 239 2.69 5.74 -2.47
CA ALA A 239 3.82 5.46 -1.61
C ALA A 239 3.66 4.14 -0.85
N VAL A 240 2.45 3.83 -0.36
CA VAL A 240 2.14 2.54 0.28
C VAL A 240 2.38 1.39 -0.70
N VAL A 241 1.90 1.48 -1.94
CA VAL A 241 2.07 0.43 -2.95
C VAL A 241 3.55 0.18 -3.25
N VAL A 242 4.31 1.26 -3.49
CA VAL A 242 5.74 1.15 -3.78
C VAL A 242 6.50 0.60 -2.56
N MET A 243 6.14 1.02 -1.35
CA MET A 243 6.75 0.51 -0.12
C MET A 243 6.50 -0.99 0.08
N LEU A 244 5.26 -1.45 -0.05
CA LEU A 244 4.90 -2.88 0.06
C LEU A 244 5.53 -3.73 -1.06
N MET A 245 5.71 -3.15 -2.25
CA MET A 245 6.45 -3.78 -3.35
C MET A 245 7.95 -3.94 -3.01
N CYS A 246 8.58 -2.89 -2.47
CA CYS A 246 9.97 -2.96 -2.01
C CYS A 246 10.13 -4.04 -0.94
N LEU A 247 9.22 -4.11 0.04
CA LEU A 247 9.21 -5.13 1.07
C LEU A 247 9.14 -6.55 0.47
N ALA A 248 8.27 -6.77 -0.51
CA ALA A 248 8.13 -8.10 -1.13
C ALA A 248 9.41 -8.56 -1.86
N CYS A 249 10.24 -7.62 -2.32
CA CYS A 249 11.45 -7.91 -3.10
C CYS A 249 12.77 -7.68 -2.33
N GLU A 250 12.71 -7.45 -1.02
CA GLU A 250 13.88 -7.08 -0.22
C GLU A 250 14.99 -8.12 -0.19
N TYR A 251 14.63 -9.40 -0.14
CA TYR A 251 15.62 -10.50 -0.16
C TYR A 251 16.25 -10.75 -1.51
N ARG A 252 15.73 -10.15 -2.58
CA ARG A 252 16.30 -10.33 -3.90
C ARG A 252 17.56 -9.47 -4.01
N ILE A 253 18.69 -10.13 -4.16
CA ILE A 253 19.99 -9.48 -4.35
C ILE A 253 20.31 -9.48 -5.85
N VAL A 254 20.56 -8.28 -6.39
CA VAL A 254 20.86 -8.02 -7.80
C VAL A 254 22.32 -7.63 -7.94
N SER A 255 23.00 -8.15 -8.95
CA SER A 255 24.36 -7.76 -9.33
C SER A 255 24.31 -6.83 -10.55
N PHE A 256 24.66 -5.55 -10.36
CA PHE A 256 24.74 -4.58 -11.48
C PHE A 256 26.14 -4.57 -12.13
N THR A 257 27.18 -4.83 -11.34
CA THR A 257 28.59 -4.89 -11.76
C THR A 257 29.29 -6.04 -11.03
N LYS A 258 30.46 -6.49 -11.48
CA LYS A 258 31.25 -7.57 -10.83
C LYS A 258 31.40 -7.41 -9.30
N ASP A 259 31.47 -6.17 -8.81
CA ASP A 259 31.57 -5.84 -7.38
C ASP A 259 30.34 -5.09 -6.80
N GLY A 260 29.35 -4.79 -7.66
CA GLY A 260 28.20 -3.94 -7.33
C GLY A 260 26.97 -4.74 -6.97
N ILE A 261 26.92 -5.24 -5.74
CA ILE A 261 25.79 -6.00 -5.18
C ILE A 261 24.79 -5.04 -4.52
N LEU A 262 23.51 -5.12 -4.90
CA LEU A 262 22.44 -4.26 -4.41
C LEU A 262 21.19 -5.09 -4.06
N ALA A 263 20.45 -4.69 -3.03
CA ALA A 263 19.10 -5.21 -2.81
C ALA A 263 18.14 -4.64 -3.87
N ALA A 264 17.30 -5.48 -4.46
CA ALA A 264 16.34 -5.11 -5.50
C ALA A 264 15.34 -4.04 -5.01
N SER A 265 14.92 -4.13 -3.74
CA SER A 265 14.06 -3.16 -3.07
C SER A 265 14.63 -1.73 -3.08
N CYS A 266 15.96 -1.58 -3.14
CA CYS A 266 16.62 -0.29 -3.14
C CYS A 266 16.29 0.55 -4.38
N ILE A 267 15.95 -0.08 -5.51
CA ILE A 267 15.75 0.61 -6.80
C ILE A 267 14.52 1.52 -6.75
N PHE A 268 13.42 1.05 -6.17
CA PHE A 268 12.15 1.77 -6.12
C PHE A 268 11.94 2.57 -4.82
N PHE A 269 12.68 2.26 -3.75
CA PHE A 269 12.60 2.98 -2.48
C PHE A 269 12.74 4.52 -2.58
N PRO A 270 13.60 5.09 -3.46
CA PRO A 270 13.68 6.54 -3.64
C PRO A 270 12.35 7.20 -3.98
N ILE A 271 11.42 6.50 -4.65
CA ILE A 271 10.10 7.05 -4.98
C ILE A 271 9.31 7.36 -3.71
N THR A 272 9.32 6.47 -2.72
CA THR A 272 8.64 6.69 -1.43
C THR A 272 9.26 7.87 -0.66
N MET A 273 10.58 8.04 -0.74
CA MET A 273 11.28 9.19 -0.14
C MET A 273 10.97 10.52 -0.84
N ILE A 274 10.87 10.51 -2.17
CA ILE A 274 10.44 11.67 -2.97
C ILE A 274 9.04 12.10 -2.52
N VAL A 275 8.10 11.16 -2.42
CA VAL A 275 6.73 11.45 -1.98
C VAL A 275 6.70 12.02 -0.55
N SER A 276 7.42 11.42 0.40
CA SER A 276 7.53 11.95 1.77
C SER A 276 8.05 13.40 1.79
N THR A 277 9.11 13.68 1.03
CA THR A 277 9.70 15.02 0.93
C THR A 277 8.73 16.02 0.32
N VAL A 278 8.05 15.66 -0.78
CA VAL A 278 7.03 16.52 -1.41
C VAL A 278 5.90 16.82 -0.43
N ILE A 279 5.46 15.82 0.35
CA ILE A 279 4.42 15.99 1.35
C ILE A 279 4.87 16.96 2.45
N GLY A 280 6.08 16.78 2.98
CA GLY A 280 6.65 17.66 3.99
C GLY A 280 6.86 19.10 3.53
N GLU A 281 7.21 19.32 2.26
CA GLU A 281 7.43 20.65 1.69
C GLU A 281 6.13 21.42 1.39
N ILE A 282 5.02 20.72 1.07
CA ILE A 282 3.74 21.35 0.70
C ILE A 282 2.79 21.42 1.89
N TRP A 283 2.56 20.30 2.58
CA TRP A 283 1.58 20.23 3.68
C TRP A 283 2.23 20.37 5.07
N GLY A 284 3.56 20.43 5.13
CA GLY A 284 4.31 20.71 6.37
C GLY A 284 4.54 19.49 7.26
N TYR A 285 5.11 19.75 8.44
CA TYR A 285 5.60 18.71 9.37
C TYR A 285 4.50 17.77 9.86
N LYS A 286 3.35 18.30 10.30
CA LYS A 286 2.26 17.48 10.84
C LYS A 286 1.71 16.49 9.81
N ALA A 287 1.60 16.92 8.54
CA ALA A 287 1.14 16.05 7.45
C ALA A 287 2.18 14.99 7.10
N ASN A 288 3.47 15.34 7.06
CA ASN A 288 4.55 14.37 6.82
C ASN A 288 4.63 13.31 7.94
N LEU A 289 4.42 13.71 9.20
CA LEU A 289 4.39 12.77 10.32
C LEU A 289 3.17 11.84 10.24
N LYS A 290 1.99 12.35 9.90
CA LYS A 290 0.80 11.50 9.62
C LYS A 290 1.06 10.51 8.49
N PHE A 291 1.70 10.95 7.41
CA PHE A 291 2.10 10.10 6.29
C PHE A 291 3.07 8.99 6.75
N ALA A 292 4.10 9.35 7.52
CA ALA A 292 5.07 8.41 8.07
C ALA A 292 4.37 7.34 8.94
N MET A 293 3.51 7.76 9.86
CA MET A 293 2.76 6.84 10.73
C MET A 293 1.81 5.93 9.93
N ALA A 294 1.18 6.45 8.87
CA ALA A 294 0.34 5.64 7.99
C ALA A 294 1.16 4.56 7.26
N LEU A 295 2.35 4.90 6.74
CA LEU A 295 3.24 3.90 6.12
C LEU A 295 3.65 2.81 7.12
N ILE A 296 4.10 3.21 8.32
CA ILE A 296 4.56 2.28 9.36
C ILE A 296 3.40 1.38 9.82
N ALA A 297 2.22 1.94 10.06
CA ALA A 297 1.05 1.16 10.47
C ALA A 297 0.62 0.17 9.37
N THR A 298 0.69 0.59 8.10
CA THR A 298 0.35 -0.28 6.96
C THR A 298 1.36 -1.41 6.81
N GLN A 299 2.65 -1.12 6.96
CA GLN A 299 3.70 -2.13 6.95
C GLN A 299 3.48 -3.16 8.05
N LEU A 300 3.30 -2.71 9.30
CA LEU A 300 3.05 -3.59 10.43
C LEU A 300 1.80 -4.46 10.21
N ALA A 301 0.72 -3.89 9.68
CA ALA A 301 -0.48 -4.65 9.35
C ALA A 301 -0.22 -5.71 8.27
N PHE A 302 0.51 -5.35 7.20
CA PHE A 302 0.87 -6.29 6.14
C PHE A 302 1.74 -7.43 6.69
N ASP A 303 2.77 -7.10 7.45
CA ASP A 303 3.75 -8.03 7.99
C ASP A 303 3.14 -8.99 9.02
N THR A 304 2.29 -8.49 9.93
CA THR A 304 1.58 -9.33 10.91
C THR A 304 0.62 -10.29 10.22
N LEU A 305 -0.14 -9.83 9.23
CA LEU A 305 -1.01 -10.68 8.43
C LEU A 305 -0.22 -11.73 7.66
N LEU A 306 0.89 -11.34 7.02
CA LEU A 306 1.75 -12.26 6.27
C LEU A 306 2.34 -13.33 7.19
N MET A 307 2.82 -12.95 8.38
CA MET A 307 3.34 -13.88 9.38
C MET A 307 2.27 -14.83 9.91
N GLY A 308 1.07 -14.33 10.21
CA GLY A 308 -0.05 -15.15 10.62
C GLY A 308 -0.42 -16.18 9.56
N ILE A 309 -0.43 -15.78 8.28
CA ILE A 309 -0.68 -16.69 7.17
C ILE A 309 0.45 -17.69 7.02
N VAL A 310 1.71 -17.28 7.09
CA VAL A 310 2.87 -18.18 7.03
C VAL A 310 2.83 -19.23 8.13
N ALA A 311 2.40 -18.88 9.33
CA ALA A 311 2.30 -19.81 10.46
C ALA A 311 1.22 -20.89 10.28
N LEU A 312 0.28 -20.73 9.35
CA LEU A 312 -0.75 -21.75 9.08
C LEU A 312 -0.11 -23.01 8.45
N PRO A 313 -0.53 -24.20 8.90
CA PRO A 313 0.04 -25.47 8.45
C PRO A 313 -0.22 -25.68 6.96
N SER A 314 0.84 -25.97 6.22
CA SER A 314 0.78 -26.30 4.79
C SER A 314 0.90 -27.83 4.59
N PRO A 315 0.35 -28.37 3.48
CA PRO A 315 0.52 -29.79 3.15
C PRO A 315 2.00 -30.19 3.00
N THR A 316 2.29 -31.46 3.32
CA THR A 316 3.64 -32.06 3.22
C THR A 316 4.21 -32.05 1.80
N PHE A 317 3.35 -32.02 0.78
CA PHE A 317 3.74 -31.95 -0.63
C PHE A 317 4.08 -30.53 -1.13
N TYR A 318 3.83 -29.47 -0.34
CA TYR A 318 4.08 -28.08 -0.71
C TYR A 318 4.62 -27.29 0.50
N ASN A 319 5.88 -27.56 0.86
CA ASN A 319 6.50 -27.04 2.09
C ASN A 319 7.49 -25.90 1.79
N LEU A 320 6.98 -24.67 1.71
CA LEU A 320 7.80 -23.45 1.61
C LEU A 320 8.22 -22.89 2.99
N ASN A 321 7.79 -23.54 4.07
CA ASN A 321 7.87 -23.02 5.44
C ASN A 321 9.30 -22.78 5.97
N PRO A 322 10.35 -23.58 5.66
CA PRO A 322 11.67 -23.39 6.27
C PRO A 322 12.29 -22.01 6.01
N PHE A 323 12.09 -21.46 4.81
CA PHE A 323 12.57 -20.13 4.44
C PHE A 323 11.80 -19.02 5.19
N TYR A 324 10.48 -19.13 5.23
CA TYR A 324 9.64 -18.13 5.90
C TYR A 324 9.81 -18.15 7.43
N TYR A 325 10.01 -19.29 8.06
CA TYR A 325 10.15 -19.37 9.52
C TYR A 325 11.46 -18.76 10.03
N TYR A 326 12.55 -18.83 9.27
CA TYR A 326 13.84 -18.31 9.74
C TYR A 326 13.99 -16.82 9.48
N ILE A 327 13.51 -16.36 8.33
CA ILE A 327 13.80 -15.03 7.82
C ILE A 327 12.71 -14.02 8.22
N LEU A 328 11.44 -14.43 8.15
CA LEU A 328 10.31 -13.52 8.34
C LEU A 328 10.20 -12.97 9.77
N PRO A 329 10.40 -13.74 10.86
CA PRO A 329 10.30 -13.21 12.23
C PRO A 329 11.36 -12.16 12.55
N ARG A 330 12.53 -12.24 11.90
CA ARG A 330 13.60 -11.25 12.03
C ARG A 330 13.36 -10.02 11.18
N ARG A 331 12.73 -10.22 10.01
CA ARG A 331 12.41 -9.16 9.07
C ARG A 331 11.49 -8.11 9.66
N LEU A 332 10.33 -8.52 10.18
CA LEU A 332 9.29 -7.57 10.60
C LEU A 332 9.81 -6.51 11.59
N PRO A 333 10.55 -6.86 12.67
CA PRO A 333 11.09 -5.85 13.58
C PRO A 333 12.20 -5.01 12.93
N ALA A 334 13.00 -5.57 12.02
CA ALA A 334 14.03 -4.84 11.28
C ALA A 334 13.40 -3.75 10.41
N ASP A 335 12.50 -4.13 9.50
CA ASP A 335 11.89 -3.20 8.53
C ASP A 335 11.06 -2.14 9.24
N SER A 336 10.30 -2.54 10.26
CA SER A 336 9.47 -1.61 11.03
C SER A 336 10.33 -0.57 11.74
N LEU A 337 11.45 -0.97 12.35
CA LEU A 337 12.37 -0.06 13.01
C LEU A 337 13.08 0.84 11.99
N SER A 338 13.55 0.25 10.89
CA SER A 338 14.17 0.93 9.75
C SER A 338 13.27 2.03 9.19
N LEU A 339 12.02 1.72 8.87
CA LEU A 339 11.04 2.67 8.35
C LEU A 339 10.68 3.73 9.40
N PHE A 340 10.54 3.34 10.67
CA PHE A 340 10.28 4.27 11.77
C PHE A 340 11.38 5.33 11.89
N VAL A 341 12.63 4.89 11.99
CA VAL A 341 13.79 5.79 12.10
C VAL A 341 13.89 6.67 10.85
N THR A 342 13.70 6.11 9.66
CA THR A 342 13.88 6.82 8.39
C THR A 342 12.85 7.93 8.18
N PHE A 343 11.56 7.61 8.24
CA PHE A 343 10.53 8.60 7.91
C PHE A 343 10.33 9.65 9.01
N ILE A 344 10.48 9.25 10.29
CA ILE A 344 10.37 10.21 11.39
C ILE A 344 11.60 11.12 11.42
N SER A 345 12.81 10.58 11.23
CA SER A 345 14.01 11.44 11.13
C SER A 345 13.90 12.39 9.94
N ASN A 346 13.47 11.93 8.77
CA ASN A 346 13.25 12.80 7.60
C ASN A 346 12.28 13.95 7.92
N ALA A 347 11.12 13.63 8.51
CA ALA A 347 10.13 14.63 8.89
C ALA A 347 10.68 15.65 9.91
N MET A 348 11.38 15.18 10.94
CA MET A 348 11.97 16.05 11.96
C MET A 348 13.09 16.92 11.38
N LEU A 349 14.03 16.35 10.64
CA LEU A 349 15.14 17.08 10.01
C LEU A 349 14.63 18.18 9.07
N MET A 350 13.64 17.87 8.23
CA MET A 350 13.01 18.88 7.37
C MET A 350 12.41 20.04 8.16
N HIS A 351 11.78 19.75 9.30
CA HIS A 351 11.21 20.78 10.17
C HIS A 351 12.28 21.62 10.88
N TYR A 352 13.27 20.98 11.50
CA TYR A 352 14.34 21.66 12.22
C TYR A 352 15.21 22.52 11.29
N LEU A 353 15.60 22.00 10.13
CA LEU A 353 16.38 22.76 9.14
C LEU A 353 15.59 23.92 8.52
N LYS A 354 14.25 23.93 8.64
CA LYS A 354 13.41 25.06 8.21
C LYS A 354 13.35 26.16 9.27
N ILE A 355 13.44 25.81 10.56
CA ILE A 355 13.41 26.75 11.69
C ILE A 355 14.80 27.33 11.99
N LEU A 356 15.85 26.57 11.65
CA LEU A 356 17.22 26.98 11.91
C LEU A 356 17.53 28.32 11.21
N LYS A 357 18.14 29.25 11.94
CA LYS A 357 18.51 30.60 11.45
C LYS A 357 19.65 30.60 10.42
N TRP A 358 20.20 29.44 10.08
CA TRP A 358 21.08 29.35 8.91
C TRP A 358 20.20 29.52 7.67
N GLU A 359 20.49 30.53 6.85
CA GLU A 359 19.85 30.82 5.57
C GLU A 359 20.12 29.73 4.52
N LEU A 360 19.93 28.46 4.88
CA LEU A 360 20.13 27.31 4.02
C LEU A 360 19.12 27.37 2.89
N SER A 361 19.64 27.30 1.67
CA SER A 361 18.79 27.22 0.50
C SER A 361 17.90 25.97 0.56
N ARG A 362 16.68 26.10 0.05
CA ARG A 362 15.69 25.01 -0.02
C ARG A 362 16.27 23.67 -0.53
N PRO A 363 17.09 23.61 -1.60
CA PRO A 363 17.69 22.35 -2.07
C PRO A 363 18.67 21.73 -1.08
N VAL A 364 19.49 22.54 -0.41
CA VAL A 364 20.49 22.04 0.55
C VAL A 364 19.80 21.41 1.75
N ARG A 365 18.73 22.04 2.26
CA ARG A 365 17.92 21.46 3.36
C ARG A 365 17.36 20.09 2.99
N VAL A 366 16.73 19.98 1.82
CA VAL A 366 16.10 18.74 1.35
C VAL A 366 17.15 17.65 1.14
N LEU A 367 18.32 18.01 0.60
CA LEU A 367 19.43 17.09 0.41
C LEU A 367 19.91 16.54 1.76
N ILE A 368 20.21 17.41 2.73
CA ILE A 368 20.70 17.00 4.06
C ILE A 368 19.68 16.06 4.75
N ALA A 369 18.39 16.41 4.74
CA ALA A 369 17.37 15.59 5.37
C ALA A 369 17.27 14.18 4.75
N ASN A 370 17.25 14.09 3.41
CA ASN A 370 17.16 12.81 2.71
C ASN A 370 18.44 11.96 2.86
N VAL A 371 19.62 12.59 2.85
CA VAL A 371 20.91 11.93 3.06
C VAL A 371 21.01 11.37 4.48
N CYS A 372 20.64 12.15 5.50
CA CYS A 372 20.62 11.67 6.88
C CYS A 372 19.62 10.52 7.07
N ALA A 373 18.40 10.66 6.54
CA ALA A 373 17.38 9.61 6.62
C ALA A 373 17.80 8.32 5.91
N SER A 374 18.38 8.42 4.70
CA SER A 374 18.86 7.25 3.95
C SER A 374 20.07 6.58 4.59
N SER A 375 20.95 7.35 5.22
CA SER A 375 22.08 6.82 6.00
C SER A 375 21.59 6.03 7.22
N LEU A 376 20.62 6.58 7.96
CA LEU A 376 20.01 5.91 9.10
C LEU A 376 19.27 4.64 8.67
N LEU A 377 18.57 4.68 7.54
CA LEU A 377 17.92 3.51 6.95
C LEU A 377 18.94 2.40 6.74
N CYS A 378 20.00 2.64 5.95
CA CYS A 378 20.99 1.61 5.65
C CYS A 378 21.68 1.08 6.91
N LEU A 379 21.96 1.95 7.89
CA LEU A 379 22.61 1.54 9.12
C LEU A 379 21.71 0.60 9.93
N VAL A 380 20.45 0.97 10.16
CA VAL A 380 19.51 0.17 10.98
C VAL A 380 19.13 -1.11 10.25
N ASP A 381 18.80 -1.01 8.97
CA ASP A 381 18.27 -2.10 8.17
C ASP A 381 19.27 -3.25 8.05
N TYR A 382 20.47 -2.97 7.52
CA TYR A 382 21.47 -3.99 7.27
C TYR A 382 22.09 -4.55 8.56
N SER A 383 22.14 -3.75 9.64
CA SER A 383 22.63 -4.23 10.94
C SER A 383 21.64 -5.18 11.62
N VAL A 384 20.36 -4.84 11.63
CA VAL A 384 19.32 -5.65 12.31
C VAL A 384 18.95 -6.88 11.47
N LEU A 385 18.79 -6.70 10.16
CA LEU A 385 18.34 -7.75 9.24
C LEU A 385 19.40 -8.84 9.03
N PHE A 386 20.66 -8.46 8.79
CA PHE A 386 21.73 -9.41 8.45
C PHE A 386 22.68 -9.74 9.60
N GLY A 387 22.58 -9.05 10.74
CA GLY A 387 23.50 -9.23 11.87
C GLY A 387 23.59 -10.68 12.35
N GLY A 388 24.74 -11.34 12.20
CA GLY A 388 24.92 -12.73 12.62
C GLY A 388 24.37 -13.80 11.66
N ILE A 389 23.94 -13.40 10.45
CA ILE A 389 23.68 -14.34 9.33
C ILE A 389 24.86 -14.33 8.36
N TYR A 390 25.31 -13.15 7.94
CA TYR A 390 26.42 -12.96 7.01
C TYR A 390 27.68 -12.45 7.73
N SER A 391 28.84 -12.60 7.09
CA SER A 391 30.09 -12.02 7.57
C SER A 391 29.97 -10.49 7.62
N TYR A 392 30.59 -9.86 8.63
CA TYR A 392 30.58 -8.41 8.82
C TYR A 392 31.07 -7.64 7.58
N GLU A 393 32.08 -8.19 6.89
CA GLU A 393 32.62 -7.59 5.66
C GLU A 393 31.60 -7.57 4.52
N GLN A 394 30.80 -8.63 4.37
CA GLN A 394 29.76 -8.72 3.34
C GLN A 394 28.61 -7.75 3.63
N ILE A 395 28.21 -7.63 4.90
CA ILE A 395 27.15 -6.71 5.33
C ILE A 395 27.57 -5.27 5.09
N LEU A 396 28.80 -4.90 5.47
CA LEU A 396 29.31 -3.55 5.23
C LEU A 396 29.41 -3.21 3.75
N ASN A 397 29.94 -4.12 2.92
CA ASN A 397 30.05 -3.87 1.49
C ASN A 397 28.67 -3.67 0.85
N LEU A 398 27.70 -4.50 1.22
CA LEU A 398 26.31 -4.37 0.75
C LEU A 398 25.68 -3.04 1.21
N ALA A 399 25.85 -2.68 2.48
CA ALA A 399 25.31 -1.44 3.04
C ALA A 399 25.92 -0.19 2.37
N ILE A 400 27.23 -0.20 2.10
CA ILE A 400 27.92 0.91 1.42
C ILE A 400 27.43 1.05 -0.02
N ASN A 401 27.34 -0.04 -0.78
CA ASN A 401 26.84 -0.01 -2.17
C ASN A 401 25.42 0.54 -2.24
N VAL A 402 24.54 0.06 -1.36
CA VAL A 402 23.14 0.50 -1.26
C VAL A 402 23.06 1.97 -0.85
N TRP A 403 23.90 2.40 0.11
CA TRP A 403 23.97 3.79 0.54
C TRP A 403 24.42 4.71 -0.59
N GLN A 404 25.49 4.37 -1.32
CA GLN A 404 25.97 5.13 -2.48
C GLN A 404 24.89 5.28 -3.55
N TYR A 405 24.17 4.20 -3.86
CA TYR A 405 23.04 4.25 -4.79
C TYR A 405 21.94 5.20 -4.31
N LYS A 406 21.53 5.12 -3.04
CA LYS A 406 20.50 6.01 -2.48
C LYS A 406 20.93 7.47 -2.49
N LEU A 407 22.21 7.76 -2.23
CA LEU A 407 22.75 9.12 -2.33
C LEU A 407 22.68 9.66 -3.76
N LEU A 408 23.11 8.86 -4.74
CA LEU A 408 23.05 9.22 -6.15
C LEU A 408 21.61 9.50 -6.59
N MET A 409 20.68 8.60 -6.23
CA MET A 409 19.26 8.75 -6.52
C MET A 409 18.66 9.98 -5.83
N THR A 410 19.09 10.29 -4.61
CA THR A 410 18.67 11.52 -3.93
C THR A 410 19.07 12.74 -4.77
N LEU A 411 20.33 12.82 -5.20
CA LEU A 411 20.82 13.94 -6.01
C LEU A 411 20.07 14.08 -7.35
N ILE A 412 19.82 12.96 -8.04
CA ILE A 412 19.05 12.93 -9.30
C ILE A 412 17.58 13.33 -9.07
N SER A 413 17.01 12.95 -7.93
CA SER A 413 15.60 13.22 -7.61
C SER A 413 15.32 14.66 -7.17
N LEU A 414 16.32 15.43 -6.74
CA LEU A 414 16.15 16.83 -6.32
C LEU A 414 15.40 17.69 -7.34
N PRO A 415 15.81 17.78 -8.64
CA PRO A 415 15.07 18.56 -9.63
C PRO A 415 13.63 18.08 -9.81
N LEU A 416 13.39 16.78 -9.74
CA LEU A 416 12.05 16.18 -9.83
C LEU A 416 11.18 16.59 -8.63
N ILE A 417 11.71 16.56 -7.41
CA ILE A 417 11.02 16.99 -6.19
C ILE A 417 10.59 18.46 -6.31
N PHE A 418 11.47 19.33 -6.80
CA PHE A 418 11.14 20.76 -6.95
C PHE A 418 10.12 21.01 -8.06
N TRP A 419 10.23 20.30 -9.17
CA TRP A 419 9.24 20.37 -10.24
C TRP A 419 7.86 19.95 -9.74
N LEU A 420 7.75 18.82 -9.04
CA LEU A 420 6.50 18.35 -8.42
C LEU A 420 5.96 19.36 -7.41
N CYS A 421 6.82 19.90 -6.54
CA CYS A 421 6.42 20.92 -5.58
C CYS A 421 5.83 22.16 -6.26
N ASN A 422 6.46 22.64 -7.33
CA ASN A 422 6.02 23.84 -8.03
C ASN A 422 4.73 23.60 -8.81
N MET A 423 4.59 22.43 -9.45
CA MET A 423 3.35 22.00 -10.11
C MET A 423 2.18 21.94 -9.13
N LEU A 424 2.38 21.28 -7.98
CA LEU A 424 1.36 21.17 -6.96
C LEU A 424 1.01 22.56 -6.38
N LYS A 425 2.01 23.37 -6.01
CA LYS A 425 1.75 24.73 -5.49
C LYS A 425 0.97 25.60 -6.47
N LYS A 426 1.28 25.55 -7.76
CA LYS A 426 0.55 26.30 -8.81
C LYS A 426 -0.92 25.88 -8.93
N ASN A 427 -1.20 24.60 -8.76
CA ASN A 427 -2.57 24.08 -8.83
C ASN A 427 -3.39 24.37 -7.55
N PHE A 428 -2.75 24.65 -6.41
CA PHE A 428 -3.41 24.85 -5.10
C PHE A 428 -3.34 26.29 -4.54
N THR A 429 -3.09 27.27 -5.42
CA THR A 429 -2.89 28.68 -5.07
C THR A 429 -4.01 29.39 -4.25
N PRO A 430 -5.29 28.95 -4.15
CA PRO A 430 -6.24 29.65 -3.28
C PRO A 430 -6.12 29.29 -1.78
N MET A 431 -5.53 28.16 -1.39
CA MET A 431 -5.54 27.69 0.01
C MET A 431 -4.23 27.97 0.76
N TYR A 432 -3.11 28.12 0.02
CA TYR A 432 -1.78 28.33 0.62
C TYR A 432 -1.62 29.72 1.27
N ARG A 433 -2.38 30.72 0.80
CA ARG A 433 -2.30 32.12 1.29
C ARG A 433 -2.75 32.28 2.75
N VAL A 434 -3.47 31.31 3.31
CA VAL A 434 -3.95 31.35 4.72
C VAL A 434 -2.97 30.68 5.69
N MET A 435 -2.15 29.72 5.25
CA MET A 435 -1.17 29.07 6.12
C MET A 435 0.15 29.85 6.23
N ASP A 436 0.60 30.50 5.16
CA ASP A 436 1.82 31.34 5.22
C ASP A 436 1.60 32.58 6.11
N ASN A 437 0.40 33.16 6.08
CA ASN A 437 0.05 34.31 6.92
C ASN A 437 -0.07 34.00 8.42
N ARG A 438 -0.05 32.72 8.84
CA ARG A 438 -0.01 32.35 10.28
C ARG A 438 1.40 32.10 10.82
N PHE A 439 2.40 31.95 9.94
CA PHE A 439 3.82 31.88 10.35
C PHE A 439 4.53 33.23 10.27
N ASN A 440 3.95 34.22 9.58
CA ASN A 440 4.44 35.60 9.48
C ASN A 440 3.71 36.60 10.40
N CYS A 441 3.24 36.16 11.59
CA CYS A 441 2.93 37.14 12.64
C CYS A 441 4.25 37.57 13.30
N PRO A 442 4.65 38.85 13.19
CA PRO A 442 5.80 39.35 13.93
C PRO A 442 5.50 39.23 15.43
N ARG A 443 6.44 38.64 16.19
CA ARG A 443 6.57 38.90 17.62
C ARG A 443 7.42 40.13 17.83
#